data_AF-A0A846ZS55-F1
#
_entry.id   AF-A0A846ZS55-F1
#
_cell.length_a   1.000
_cell.length_b   1.000
_cell.length_c   1.000
_cell.angle_alpha   90.00
_cell.angle_beta   90.00
_cell.angle_gamma   90.00
#
_symmetry.space_group_name_H-M   'P 1'
#
loop_
_entity.id
_entity.type
_entity.pdbx_description
1 polymer ?
#
loop_
_entity_poly.entity_id
_entity_poly.type
_entity_poly.pdbx_seq_one_letter_code
_entity_poly.pdbx_strand_id
1 'polypeptide(L)'
;MKKKKIKHKTTRRILTLDLCCAIFCSFILLTFTSYWVDIVNLYNEKKDLETNLTTLKEEEKNLKNDVKKLNDPDYVARYARERFFYSKNQEYIIRIP
;
A
#
# COMPACT_ATOMS: atom_id res chain seq x y z
N MET A 1 63.49 -16.98 11.04
CA MET A 1 62.31 -17.72 10.51
C MET A 1 62.47 -17.93 9.01
N LYS A 2 62.62 -19.18 8.54
CA LYS A 2 62.88 -19.48 7.11
C LYS A 2 61.60 -19.27 6.28
N LYS A 3 61.59 -18.28 5.38
CA LYS A 3 60.50 -18.08 4.42
C LYS A 3 60.45 -19.27 3.45
N LYS A 4 59.37 -20.04 3.50
CA LYS A 4 59.13 -21.19 2.61
C LYS A 4 58.98 -20.66 1.18
N LYS A 5 59.88 -21.03 0.26
CA LYS A 5 59.78 -20.65 -1.17
C LYS A 5 58.56 -21.35 -1.77
N ILE A 6 57.45 -20.64 -1.89
CA ILE A 6 56.23 -21.16 -2.51
C ILE A 6 56.50 -21.31 -4.01
N LYS A 7 56.30 -22.51 -4.56
CA LYS A 7 56.47 -22.78 -5.99
C LYS A 7 55.48 -21.89 -6.75
N HIS A 8 55.93 -21.08 -7.72
CA HIS A 8 55.09 -20.15 -8.50
C HIS A 8 53.81 -20.79 -9.11
N LYS A 9 53.83 -22.10 -9.35
CA LYS A 9 52.67 -22.89 -9.83
C LYS A 9 51.55 -23.02 -8.79
N THR A 10 51.87 -23.02 -7.50
CA THR A 10 50.90 -23.14 -6.40
C THR A 10 50.23 -21.80 -6.09
N THR A 11 50.96 -20.68 -6.11
CA THR A 11 50.38 -19.34 -5.93
C THR A 11 49.43 -18.96 -7.05
N ARG A 12 49.73 -19.32 -8.30
CA ARG A 12 48.81 -19.15 -9.43
C ARG A 12 47.47 -19.87 -9.26
N ARG A 13 47.47 -21.09 -8.70
CA ARG A 13 46.23 -21.87 -8.46
C ARG A 13 45.36 -21.27 -7.36
N ILE A 14 45.99 -20.70 -6.33
CA ILE A 14 45.28 -20.02 -5.25
C ILE A 14 44.67 -18.71 -5.76
N LEU A 15 45.39 -17.95 -6.58
CA LEU A 15 44.87 -16.71 -7.20
C LEU A 15 43.67 -16.97 -8.13
N THR A 16 43.68 -18.05 -8.91
CA THR A 16 42.53 -18.41 -9.76
C THR A 16 41.32 -18.85 -8.93
N LEU A 17 41.55 -19.55 -7.81
CA LEU A 17 40.48 -19.94 -6.89
C LEU A 17 39.86 -18.70 -6.22
N ASP A 18 40.69 -17.78 -5.75
CA ASP A 18 40.27 -16.52 -5.13
C ASP A 18 39.44 -15.66 -6.08
N LEU A 19 39.86 -15.57 -7.35
CA LEU A 19 39.09 -14.88 -8.39
C LEU A 19 37.72 -15.55 -8.64
N CYS A 20 37.65 -16.87 -8.70
CA CYS A 20 36.38 -17.59 -8.85
C CYS A 20 35.45 -17.36 -7.64
N CYS A 21 35.99 -17.38 -6.43
CA CYS A 21 35.22 -17.06 -5.22
C CYS A 21 34.73 -15.62 -5.22
N ALA A 22 35.56 -14.66 -5.63
CA ALA A 22 35.18 -13.25 -5.72
C ALA A 22 34.04 -13.02 -6.72
N ILE A 23 34.07 -13.68 -7.89
CA ILE A 23 32.98 -13.62 -8.88
C ILE A 23 31.69 -14.20 -8.27
N PHE A 24 31.77 -15.35 -7.60
CA PHE A 24 30.60 -15.96 -6.98
C PHE A 24 30.00 -15.08 -5.87
N CYS A 25 30.84 -14.51 -5.01
CA CYS A 25 30.40 -13.56 -3.98
C CYS A 25 29.77 -12.30 -4.59
N SER A 26 30.35 -11.77 -5.67
CA SER A 26 29.79 -10.61 -6.37
C SER A 26 28.39 -10.90 -6.93
N PHE A 27 28.18 -12.10 -7.49
CA PHE A 27 26.88 -12.53 -7.99
C PHE A 27 25.83 -12.61 -6.88
N ILE A 28 26.20 -13.16 -5.72
CA ILE A 28 25.32 -13.22 -4.54
C ILE A 28 24.98 -11.82 -4.04
N LEU A 29 25.96 -10.91 -3.96
CA LEU A 29 25.70 -9.55 -3.51
C LEU A 29 24.69 -8.83 -4.41
N LEU A 30 24.81 -8.98 -5.73
CA LEU A 30 23.87 -8.39 -6.68
C LEU A 30 22.45 -8.92 -6.47
N THR A 31 22.27 -10.23 -6.32
CA THR A 31 20.93 -10.81 -6.08
C THR A 31 20.36 -10.39 -4.73
N PHE A 32 21.17 -10.36 -3.67
CA PHE A 32 20.73 -9.88 -2.37
C PHE A 32 20.26 -8.43 -2.41
N THR A 33 20.96 -7.56 -3.15
CA THR A 33 20.54 -6.16 -3.28
C THR A 33 19.21 -6.01 -4.01
N SER A 34 18.97 -6.77 -5.09
CA SER A 34 17.69 -6.72 -5.79
C SER A 34 16.55 -7.20 -4.90
N TYR A 35 16.74 -8.33 -4.21
CA TYR A 35 15.74 -8.83 -3.26
C TYR A 35 15.43 -7.85 -2.14
N TRP A 36 16.44 -7.14 -1.62
CA TRP A 36 16.23 -6.10 -0.61
C TRP A 36 15.33 -4.97 -1.11
N VAL A 37 15.57 -4.49 -2.33
CA VAL A 37 14.75 -3.43 -2.94
C VAL A 37 13.32 -3.92 -3.15
N ASP A 38 13.14 -5.14 -3.65
CA ASP A 38 11.81 -5.73 -3.86
C ASP A 38 11.03 -5.88 -2.55
N ILE A 39 11.69 -6.28 -1.46
CA ILE A 39 11.07 -6.38 -0.13
C ILE A 39 10.60 -5.01 0.37
N VAL A 40 11.43 -3.97 0.19
CA VAL A 40 11.06 -2.61 0.58
C VAL A 40 9.87 -2.10 -0.24
N ASN A 41 9.89 -2.33 -1.56
CA ASN A 41 8.79 -1.96 -2.44
C ASN A 41 7.50 -2.68 -2.06
N LEU A 42 7.56 -3.98 -1.78
CA LEU A 42 6.41 -4.77 -1.35
C LEU A 42 5.85 -4.29 0.00
N TYR A 43 6.72 -3.86 0.92
CA TYR A 43 6.29 -3.30 2.19
C TYR A 43 5.56 -1.96 2.01
N ASN A 44 6.07 -1.10 1.14
CA ASN A 44 5.41 0.17 0.80
C ASN A 44 4.07 -0.06 0.12
N GLU A 45 4.02 -0.94 -0.89
CA GLU A 45 2.79 -1.30 -1.60
C GLU A 45 1.74 -1.88 -0.64
N LYS A 46 2.16 -2.76 0.28
CA LYS A 46 1.27 -3.29 1.32
C LYS A 46 0.69 -2.19 2.19
N LYS A 47 1.52 -1.24 2.62
CA LYS A 47 1.09 -0.11 3.45
C LYS A 47 0.08 0.76 2.69
N ASP A 48 0.35 1.06 1.43
CA ASP A 48 -0.56 1.84 0.59
C ASP A 48 -1.89 1.11 0.39
N LEU A 49 -1.86 -0.21 0.09
CA LEU A 49 -3.07 -1.02 -0.01
C LEU A 49 -3.86 -1.06 1.31
N GLU A 50 -3.19 -1.17 2.46
CA GLU A 50 -3.86 -1.14 3.76
C GLU A 50 -4.55 0.20 3.99
N THR A 51 -3.89 1.32 3.67
CA THR A 51 -4.52 2.65 3.79
C THR A 51 -5.73 2.78 2.85
N ASN A 52 -5.59 2.37 1.59
CA ASN A 52 -6.69 2.38 0.63
C ASN A 52 -7.86 1.47 1.06
N LEU A 53 -7.58 0.32 1.67
CA LEU A 53 -8.64 -0.53 2.21
C LEU A 53 -9.35 0.11 3.40
N THR A 54 -8.63 0.82 4.26
CA THR A 54 -9.26 1.52 5.39
C THR A 54 -10.16 2.66 4.92
N THR A 55 -9.71 3.46 3.95
CA THR A 55 -10.50 4.56 3.39
C THR A 55 -11.74 4.03 2.66
N LEU A 56 -11.58 3.00 1.82
CA LEU A 56 -12.71 2.37 1.12
C LEU A 56 -13.74 1.77 2.08
N LYS A 57 -13.31 1.16 3.20
CA LYS A 57 -14.24 0.64 4.22
C LYS A 57 -15.00 1.75 4.93
N GLU A 58 -14.35 2.88 5.18
CA GLU A 58 -15.00 4.04 5.79
C GLU A 58 -16.02 4.66 4.83
N GLU A 59 -15.67 4.80 3.56
CA GLU A 59 -16.58 5.22 2.50
C GLU A 59 -17.77 4.27 2.37
N GLU A 60 -17.54 2.95 2.31
CA GLU A 60 -18.61 1.95 2.25
C GLU A 60 -19.57 2.08 3.43
N LYS A 61 -19.04 2.27 4.65
CA LYS A 61 -19.86 2.45 5.86
C LYS A 61 -20.70 3.73 5.79
N ASN A 62 -20.11 4.83 5.31
CA ASN A 62 -20.80 6.11 5.15
C ASN A 62 -21.91 6.00 4.09
N LEU A 63 -21.61 5.46 2.91
CA LEU A 63 -22.60 5.22 1.86
C LEU A 63 -23.72 4.30 2.35
N LYS A 64 -23.40 3.23 3.09
CA LYS A 64 -24.42 2.34 3.66
C LYS A 64 -25.32 3.04 4.67
N ASN A 65 -24.78 3.97 5.45
CA ASN A 65 -25.56 4.79 6.37
C ASN A 65 -26.49 5.74 5.59
N ASP A 66 -25.96 6.38 4.54
CA ASP A 66 -26.76 7.28 3.72
C ASP A 66 -27.86 6.56 2.95
N VAL A 67 -27.60 5.35 2.43
CA VAL A 67 -28.62 4.48 1.86
C VAL A 67 -29.70 4.15 2.90
N LYS A 68 -29.33 3.83 4.15
CA LYS A 68 -30.31 3.57 5.21
C LYS A 68 -31.18 4.79 5.49
N LYS A 69 -30.58 5.98 5.56
CA LYS A 69 -31.33 7.23 5.76
C LYS A 69 -32.26 7.51 4.58
N LEU A 70 -31.80 7.31 3.34
CA LEU A 70 -32.59 7.50 2.13
C LEU A 70 -33.71 6.46 1.97
N ASN A 71 -33.56 5.27 2.53
CA ASN A 71 -34.64 4.27 2.58
C ASN A 71 -35.71 4.59 3.63
N ASP A 72 -35.44 5.48 4.58
CA ASP A 72 -36.42 5.89 5.59
C ASP A 72 -37.36 6.97 5.00
N PRO A 73 -38.66 6.68 4.81
CA PRO A 73 -39.59 7.62 4.21
C PRO A 73 -39.80 8.89 5.04
N ASP A 74 -39.65 8.83 6.37
CA ASP A 74 -39.76 10.02 7.23
C ASP A 74 -38.54 10.94 7.06
N TYR A 75 -37.35 10.35 6.97
CA TYR A 75 -36.12 11.07 6.68
C TYR A 75 -36.17 11.75 5.31
N VAL A 76 -36.64 11.04 4.26
CA VAL A 76 -36.79 11.61 2.92
C VAL A 76 -37.81 12.75 2.91
N ALA A 77 -38.95 12.58 3.57
CA ALA A 77 -39.96 13.64 3.68
C ALA A 77 -39.44 14.86 4.44
N ARG A 78 -38.65 14.66 5.51
CA ARG A 78 -38.00 15.76 6.26
C ARG A 78 -36.95 16.47 5.41
N TYR A 79 -36.09 15.72 4.72
CA TYR A 79 -35.08 16.28 3.82
C TYR A 79 -35.70 17.09 2.68
N ALA A 80 -36.78 16.58 2.08
CA ALA A 80 -37.54 17.30 1.04
C ALA A 80 -38.18 18.60 1.56
N ARG A 81 -38.71 18.58 2.79
CA ARG A 81 -39.25 19.78 3.46
C ARG A 81 -38.15 20.81 3.74
N GLU A 82 -37.01 20.41 4.29
CA GLU A 82 -35.91 21.31 4.67
C GLU A 82 -35.17 21.89 3.46
N ARG A 83 -34.85 21.06 2.46
CA ARG A 83 -33.99 21.46 1.33
C ARG A 83 -34.75 22.05 0.15
N PHE A 84 -35.97 21.58 -0.06
CA PHE A 84 -36.74 21.89 -1.27
C PHE A 84 -38.11 22.51 -0.95
N PHE A 85 -38.41 22.78 0.34
CA PHE A 85 -39.68 23.34 0.79
C PHE A 85 -40.89 22.55 0.26
N TYR A 86 -40.80 21.22 0.16
CA TYR A 86 -41.97 20.40 -0.14
C TYR A 86 -42.95 20.43 1.04
N SER A 87 -44.21 20.07 0.79
CA SER A 87 -45.28 20.08 1.79
C SER A 87 -46.26 18.97 1.46
N LYS A 88 -46.79 18.25 2.47
CA LYS A 88 -47.83 17.24 2.24
C LYS A 88 -49.16 17.92 1.89
N ASN A 89 -50.12 17.19 1.33
CA ASN A 89 -51.45 17.67 0.89
C ASN A 89 -52.33 18.36 1.97
N GLN A 90 -51.81 18.58 3.19
CA GLN A 90 -52.47 19.31 4.29
C GLN A 90 -51.51 20.22 5.09
N GLU A 91 -50.30 20.48 4.57
CA GLU A 91 -49.29 21.35 5.19
C GLU A 91 -49.14 22.64 4.36
N TYR A 92 -48.91 23.80 5.00
CA TYR A 92 -48.69 25.10 4.33
C TYR A 92 -47.26 25.60 4.54
N ILE A 93 -46.60 26.04 3.46
CA ILE A 93 -45.25 26.63 3.51
C ILE A 93 -45.40 28.14 3.75
N ILE A 94 -45.02 28.61 4.93
CA ILE A 94 -45.03 30.05 5.27
C ILE A 94 -43.69 30.64 4.84
N ARG A 95 -43.69 31.53 3.84
CA ARG A 95 -42.53 32.35 3.47
C ARG A 95 -42.69 33.73 4.09
N ILE A 96 -41.86 34.05 5.06
CA ILE A 96 -41.81 35.38 5.67
C ILE A 96 -40.96 36.27 4.76
N PRO A 97 -41.42 37.48 4.39
CA PRO A 97 -40.67 38.41 3.55
C PRO A 97 -39.38 38.91 4.20
#